data_AF-A0A257HEF8-F1
#
_entry.id   AF-A0A257HEF8-F1
#
_cell.length_a   1.000
_cell.length_b   1.000
_cell.length_c   1.000
_cell.angle_alpha   90.00
_cell.angle_beta   90.00
_cell.angle_gamma   90.00
#
_symmetry.space_group_name_H-M   'P 1'
#
loop_
_entity.id
_entity.type
_entity.pdbx_description
1 polymer ?
#
loop_
_entity_poly.entity_id
_entity_poly.type
_entity_poly.pdbx_seq_one_letter_code
_entity_poly.pdbx_strand_id
1 'polypeptide(L)'
;MNMKPAWNMKPTWNLRLLIPTMLAISATTLSTQPVQAQQETFVMPSGNVECTYTGPAGTSVYRPQGGLAELSCDRAEPTYVRVIMSSRGAVKLIRNVGDPSCCGVEPKLTYGTVWRRAPFTCESNEAGIICRRDDGAGFQMSRRGVTLS
;
A
#
# COMPACT_ATOMS: atom_id res chain seq x y z
N MET A 1 -38.47 -55.04 -2.74
CA MET A 1 -39.31 -55.70 -1.72
C MET A 1 -39.01 -55.03 -0.38
N ASN A 2 -39.66 -53.91 -0.07
CA ASN A 2 -40.84 -53.78 0.81
C ASN A 2 -40.68 -54.45 2.18
N MET A 3 -40.51 -53.65 3.24
CA MET A 3 -41.50 -53.45 4.30
C MET A 3 -40.96 -52.51 5.40
N LYS A 4 -41.66 -51.39 5.63
CA LYS A 4 -41.61 -50.66 6.90
C LYS A 4 -42.57 -51.31 7.90
N PRO A 5 -42.35 -51.13 9.21
CA PRO A 5 -43.47 -50.81 10.07
C PRO A 5 -43.25 -49.49 10.83
N ALA A 6 -44.33 -48.74 10.90
CA ALA A 6 -44.50 -47.54 11.68
C ALA A 6 -44.71 -47.90 13.16
N TRP A 7 -44.10 -47.13 14.05
CA TRP A 7 -44.66 -46.91 15.39
C TRP A 7 -44.81 -45.41 15.64
N ASN A 8 -46.07 -45.09 15.81
CA ASN A 8 -46.69 -43.80 16.02
C ASN A 8 -46.70 -43.56 17.54
N MET A 9 -46.14 -42.46 18.04
CA MET A 9 -46.45 -41.96 19.38
C MET A 9 -46.06 -40.49 19.49
N LYS A 10 -47.08 -39.61 19.52
CA LYS A 10 -46.95 -38.22 19.92
C LYS A 10 -47.18 -38.12 21.42
N PRO A 11 -46.26 -37.55 22.20
CA PRO A 11 -46.58 -36.98 23.50
C PRO A 11 -46.68 -35.46 23.35
N THR A 12 -47.91 -34.95 23.35
CA THR A 12 -48.20 -33.55 23.63
C THR A 12 -47.91 -33.29 25.10
N TRP A 13 -46.76 -32.70 25.41
CA TRP A 13 -46.46 -32.20 26.75
C TRP A 13 -46.23 -30.69 26.66
N ASN A 14 -47.25 -29.95 27.04
CA ASN A 14 -47.14 -28.53 27.38
C ASN A 14 -46.24 -28.42 28.60
N LEU A 15 -44.95 -28.17 28.40
CA LEU A 15 -44.05 -27.80 29.48
C LEU A 15 -43.44 -26.44 29.14
N ARG A 16 -44.05 -25.41 29.75
CA ARG A 16 -43.46 -24.07 29.86
C ARG A 16 -42.20 -24.20 30.72
N LEU A 17 -41.06 -24.47 30.09
CA LEU A 17 -39.75 -24.26 30.71
C LEU A 17 -39.21 -22.91 30.26
N LEU A 18 -39.00 -22.07 31.27
CA LEU A 18 -38.33 -20.78 31.20
C LEU A 18 -36.96 -20.99 30.54
N ILE A 19 -36.76 -20.38 29.37
CA ILE A 19 -35.46 -20.27 28.73
C ILE A 19 -34.66 -19.27 29.58
N PRO A 20 -33.58 -19.66 30.28
CA PRO A 20 -32.68 -18.68 30.84
C PRO A 20 -32.05 -17.95 29.65
N THR A 21 -32.36 -16.67 29.50
CA THR A 21 -31.77 -15.77 28.53
C THR A 21 -30.27 -15.69 28.81
N MET A 22 -29.47 -16.54 28.17
CA MET A 22 -28.03 -16.34 28.13
C MET A 22 -27.78 -15.06 27.33
N LEU A 23 -27.53 -13.95 28.03
CA LEU A 23 -26.94 -12.76 27.41
C LEU A 23 -25.53 -13.15 26.93
N ALA A 24 -25.39 -13.43 25.64
CA ALA A 24 -24.10 -13.48 25.00
C ALA A 24 -23.54 -12.05 24.91
N ILE A 25 -22.72 -11.66 25.89
CA ILE A 25 -21.99 -10.40 25.87
C ILE A 25 -20.98 -10.49 24.72
N SER A 26 -21.33 -9.92 23.58
CA SER A 26 -20.41 -9.79 22.45
C SER A 26 -19.40 -8.70 22.80
N ALA A 27 -18.17 -9.11 23.15
CA ALA A 27 -17.07 -8.18 23.35
C ALA A 27 -16.73 -7.54 21.98
N THR A 28 -17.11 -6.28 21.80
CA THR A 28 -16.72 -5.47 20.65
C THR A 28 -15.22 -5.21 20.73
N THR A 29 -14.43 -5.93 19.92
CA THR A 29 -13.03 -5.62 19.74
C THR A 29 -12.91 -4.30 18.96
N LEU A 30 -12.41 -3.26 19.63
CA LEU A 30 -12.00 -2.02 18.96
C LEU A 30 -10.82 -2.35 18.04
N SER A 31 -11.09 -2.45 16.74
CA SER A 31 -10.04 -2.60 15.73
C SER A 31 -9.29 -1.28 15.61
N THR A 32 -8.13 -1.17 16.24
CA THR A 32 -7.18 -0.07 15.99
C THR A 32 -6.70 -0.17 14.55
N GLN A 33 -7.27 0.63 13.64
CA GLN A 33 -6.68 0.80 12.31
C GLN A 33 -5.35 1.54 12.47
N PRO A 34 -4.26 1.06 11.85
CA PRO A 34 -3.01 1.80 11.85
C PRO A 34 -3.25 3.16 11.20
N VAL A 35 -2.82 4.23 11.87
CA VAL A 35 -2.72 5.56 11.24
C VAL A 35 -1.84 5.37 10.01
N GLN A 36 -2.45 5.50 8.82
CA GLN A 36 -1.69 5.43 7.59
C GLN A 36 -0.69 6.59 7.61
N ALA A 37 0.61 6.25 7.63
CA ALA A 37 1.68 7.24 7.52
C ALA A 37 1.37 8.21 6.37
N GLN A 38 1.35 9.50 6.68
CA GLN A 38 1.07 10.54 5.69
C GLN A 38 2.23 10.66 4.69
N GLN A 39 3.44 10.30 5.12
CA GLN A 39 4.63 10.28 4.29
C GLN A 39 5.54 9.13 4.70
N GLU A 40 6.10 8.42 3.72
CA GLU A 40 7.09 7.36 3.92
C GLU A 40 8.22 7.56 2.91
N THR A 41 9.46 7.46 3.35
CA THR A 41 10.64 7.61 2.50
C THR A 41 11.46 6.33 2.56
N PHE A 42 12.10 5.96 1.46
CA PHE A 42 13.11 4.92 1.43
C PHE A 42 14.20 5.24 0.41
N VAL A 43 15.40 4.74 0.68
CA VAL A 43 16.59 4.95 -0.15
C VAL A 43 17.04 3.62 -0.74
N MET A 44 17.44 3.61 -2.00
CA MET A 44 18.03 2.42 -2.63
C MET A 44 19.42 2.13 -2.04
N PRO A 45 19.87 0.86 -1.95
CA PRO A 45 21.17 0.51 -1.35
C PRO A 45 22.36 1.15 -2.06
N SER A 46 22.23 1.47 -3.35
CA SER A 46 23.23 2.23 -4.13
C SER A 46 23.46 3.67 -3.66
N GLY A 47 22.58 4.20 -2.80
CA GLY A 47 22.58 5.59 -2.34
C GLY A 47 22.24 6.62 -3.42
N ASN A 48 21.87 6.19 -4.63
CA ASN A 48 21.67 7.09 -5.77
C ASN A 48 20.20 7.42 -6.06
N VAL A 49 19.28 6.73 -5.41
CA VAL A 49 17.83 6.89 -5.61
C VAL A 49 17.15 6.93 -4.26
N GLU A 50 16.30 7.93 -4.06
CA GLU A 50 15.41 8.06 -2.92
C GLU A 50 13.98 8.22 -3.42
N CYS A 51 13.04 7.56 -2.76
CA CYS A 51 11.63 7.65 -3.04
C CYS A 51 10.88 8.10 -1.80
N THR A 52 9.94 9.02 -1.98
CA THR A 52 9.01 9.48 -0.96
C THR A 52 7.58 9.27 -1.45
N TYR A 53 6.83 8.50 -0.70
CA TYR A 53 5.38 8.39 -0.81
C TYR A 53 4.73 9.47 0.05
N THR A 54 3.73 10.15 -0.49
CA THR A 54 2.85 11.04 0.26
C THR A 54 1.39 10.62 0.02
N GLY A 55 0.64 10.46 1.11
CA GLY A 55 -0.78 10.14 1.06
C GLY A 55 -1.63 11.29 0.51
N PRO A 56 -2.90 11.02 0.12
CA PRO A 56 -3.77 12.00 -0.54
C PRO A 56 -4.05 13.26 0.32
N ALA A 57 -4.02 13.13 1.65
CA ALA A 57 -4.17 14.24 2.57
C ALA A 57 -2.95 15.19 2.60
N GLY A 58 -1.79 14.72 2.11
CA GLY A 58 -0.52 15.42 2.24
C GLY A 58 0.04 15.40 3.67
N THR A 59 1.00 16.29 3.89
CA THR A 59 1.57 16.64 5.19
C THR A 59 1.17 18.08 5.56
N SER A 60 1.70 18.60 6.66
CA SER A 60 1.49 20.01 7.06
C SER A 60 2.14 21.01 6.09
N VAL A 61 3.17 20.60 5.35
CA VAL A 61 3.99 21.48 4.49
C VAL A 61 3.91 21.13 3.01
N TYR A 62 3.39 19.95 2.66
CA TYR A 62 3.30 19.49 1.28
C TYR A 62 1.94 18.85 1.02
N ARG A 63 1.32 19.18 -0.11
CA ARG A 63 0.07 18.55 -0.56
C ARG A 63 0.23 18.06 -1.99
N PRO A 64 0.05 16.76 -2.25
CA PRO A 64 0.06 16.22 -3.59
C PRO A 64 -0.98 16.89 -4.50
N GLN A 65 -0.66 16.96 -5.78
CA GLN A 65 -1.54 17.58 -6.77
C GLN A 65 -2.91 16.87 -6.80
N GLY A 66 -3.99 17.66 -6.69
CA GLY A 66 -5.36 17.14 -6.80
C GLY A 66 -5.79 16.24 -5.64
N GLY A 67 -5.07 16.25 -4.51
CA GLY A 67 -5.39 15.42 -3.35
C GLY A 67 -5.23 13.93 -3.63
N LEU A 68 -4.34 13.58 -4.56
CA LEU A 68 -4.06 12.20 -4.94
C LEU A 68 -2.86 11.66 -4.18
N ALA A 69 -2.88 10.39 -3.78
CA ALA A 69 -1.64 9.77 -3.28
C ALA A 69 -0.55 9.87 -4.36
N GLU A 70 0.70 10.06 -3.94
CA GLU A 70 1.81 10.33 -4.83
C GLU A 70 3.07 9.59 -4.40
N LEU A 71 3.81 9.06 -5.37
CA LEU A 71 5.16 8.56 -5.20
C LEU A 71 6.10 9.46 -6.01
N SER A 72 7.02 10.12 -5.33
CA SER A 72 8.08 10.92 -5.93
C SER A 72 9.42 10.24 -5.71
N CYS A 73 10.15 9.95 -6.79
CA CYS A 73 11.49 9.37 -6.70
C CYS A 73 12.51 10.25 -7.37
N ASP A 74 13.57 10.55 -6.65
CA ASP A 74 14.71 11.32 -7.12
C ASP A 74 15.88 10.39 -7.39
N ARG A 75 16.66 10.74 -8.41
CA ARG A 75 17.92 10.08 -8.72
C ARG A 75 19.01 11.13 -8.91
N ALA A 76 20.08 11.06 -8.13
CA ALA A 76 21.14 12.07 -8.12
C ALA A 76 22.07 12.00 -9.35
N GLU A 77 22.61 10.82 -9.67
CA GLU A 77 23.59 10.64 -10.75
C GLU A 77 23.06 9.82 -11.94
N PRO A 78 23.61 10.00 -13.15
CA PRO A 78 24.60 11.02 -13.57
C PRO A 78 24.06 12.45 -13.68
N THR A 79 22.75 12.62 -13.61
CA THR A 79 22.09 13.93 -13.59
C THR A 79 20.88 13.85 -12.67
N TYR A 80 20.63 14.92 -11.93
CA TYR A 80 19.49 14.97 -11.03
C TYR A 80 18.18 14.93 -11.83
N VAL A 81 17.30 13.99 -11.50
CA VAL A 81 15.96 13.90 -12.08
C VAL A 81 14.96 13.50 -11.01
N ARG A 82 13.72 13.94 -11.15
CA ARG A 82 12.57 13.56 -10.31
C ARG A 82 11.52 12.87 -11.17
N VAL A 83 11.05 11.70 -10.75
CA VAL A 83 9.87 11.05 -11.31
C VAL A 83 8.72 11.19 -10.33
N ILE A 84 7.58 11.68 -10.79
CA ILE A 84 6.35 11.77 -10.00
C ILE A 84 5.31 10.84 -10.60
N MET A 85 4.79 9.94 -9.77
CA MET A 85 3.69 9.05 -10.11
C MET A 85 2.56 9.25 -9.08
N SER A 86 1.53 9.99 -9.46
CA SER A 86 0.29 10.08 -8.68
C SER A 86 -0.53 8.80 -8.81
N SER A 87 -1.50 8.59 -7.91
CA SER A 87 -2.40 7.42 -7.89
C SER A 87 -3.27 7.26 -9.14
N ARG A 88 -3.32 8.28 -10.00
CA ARG A 88 -3.91 8.26 -11.35
C ARG A 88 -3.26 9.29 -12.25
N GLY A 89 -3.38 9.08 -13.56
CA GLY A 89 -2.82 9.96 -14.58
C GLY A 89 -1.42 9.57 -15.04
N ALA A 90 -0.82 10.44 -15.84
CA ALA A 90 0.49 10.19 -16.44
C ALA A 90 1.62 10.27 -15.40
N VAL A 91 2.61 9.38 -15.55
CA VAL A 91 3.89 9.47 -14.84
C VAL A 91 4.70 10.62 -15.44
N LYS A 92 5.28 11.48 -14.60
CA LYS A 92 6.02 12.67 -15.02
C LYS A 92 7.50 12.51 -14.73
N LEU A 93 8.35 12.80 -15.71
CA LEU A 93 9.80 12.94 -15.53
C LEU A 93 10.18 14.43 -15.57
N ILE A 94 10.86 14.90 -14.54
CA ILE A 94 11.32 16.28 -14.38
C ILE A 94 12.85 16.26 -14.40
N ARG A 95 13.45 16.97 -15.37
CA ARG A 95 14.91 17.03 -15.56
C ARG A 95 15.56 18.27 -14.93
N ASN A 96 14.78 19.33 -14.72
CA ASN A 96 15.24 20.58 -14.12
C ASN A 96 14.50 20.76 -12.79
N VAL A 97 14.99 20.08 -11.76
CA VAL A 97 14.40 20.14 -10.41
C VAL A 97 14.94 21.37 -9.70
N GLY A 98 14.05 22.22 -9.17
CA GLY A 98 14.44 23.48 -8.52
C GLY A 98 14.95 23.31 -7.09
N ASP A 99 14.65 22.17 -6.49
CA ASP A 99 14.87 21.80 -5.09
C ASP A 99 15.50 20.40 -4.95
N PRO A 100 16.71 20.17 -5.49
CA PRO A 100 17.36 18.87 -5.39
C PRO A 100 17.72 18.56 -3.93
N SER A 101 17.20 17.46 -3.39
CA SER A 101 17.38 17.03 -1.99
C SER A 101 17.87 15.59 -1.83
N CYS A 102 18.05 14.85 -2.94
CA CYS A 102 18.56 13.48 -2.90
C CYS A 102 20.04 13.42 -2.45
N CYS A 103 20.52 12.41 -1.73
CA CYS A 103 19.77 11.28 -1.19
C CYS A 103 20.14 11.10 0.29
N GLY A 104 19.16 10.78 1.12
CA GLY A 104 19.36 10.38 2.51
C GLY A 104 20.12 9.05 2.63
N VAL A 105 20.30 8.60 3.86
CA VAL A 105 21.03 7.35 4.16
C VAL A 105 20.11 6.20 4.56
N GLU A 106 18.94 6.49 5.12
CA GLU A 106 17.99 5.52 5.67
C GLU A 106 16.54 6.04 5.53
N PRO A 107 15.52 5.17 5.58
CA PRO A 107 15.63 3.70 5.64
C PRO A 107 15.99 3.11 4.28
N LYS A 108 16.86 2.09 4.25
CA LYS A 108 17.22 1.40 3.00
C LYS A 108 16.20 0.35 2.58
N LEU A 109 15.82 0.36 1.31
CA LEU A 109 15.07 -0.73 0.67
C LEU A 109 16.05 -1.74 0.07
N THR A 110 16.44 -2.74 0.87
CA THR A 110 17.44 -3.77 0.49
C THR A 110 17.14 -4.41 -0.88
N TYR A 111 18.16 -4.77 -1.65
CA TYR A 111 17.97 -5.47 -2.91
C TYR A 111 17.18 -6.78 -2.73
N GLY A 112 16.34 -7.11 -3.70
CA GLY A 112 15.44 -8.25 -3.68
C GLY A 112 14.17 -8.02 -2.85
N THR A 113 14.00 -6.85 -2.22
CA THR A 113 12.80 -6.53 -1.45
C THR A 113 11.80 -5.71 -2.26
N VAL A 114 10.55 -5.75 -1.79
CA VAL A 114 9.44 -5.02 -2.40
C VAL A 114 8.79 -4.12 -1.36
N TRP A 115 8.75 -2.83 -1.66
CA TRP A 115 7.97 -1.85 -0.90
C TRP A 115 6.57 -1.73 -1.51
N ARG A 116 5.55 -1.63 -0.66
CA ARG A 116 4.15 -1.53 -1.09
C ARG A 116 3.40 -0.48 -0.30
N ARG A 117 2.73 0.40 -1.04
CA ARG A 117 1.72 1.30 -0.50
C ARG A 117 0.70 1.58 -1.60
N ALA A 118 -0.48 1.00 -1.47
CA ALA A 118 -1.50 1.07 -2.52
C ALA A 118 -1.72 2.52 -3.00
N PRO A 119 -1.74 2.77 -4.32
CA PRO A 119 -1.73 1.79 -5.43
C PRO A 119 -0.32 1.46 -5.98
N PHE A 120 0.74 1.74 -5.22
CA PHE A 120 2.12 1.64 -5.67
C PHE A 120 2.84 0.41 -5.13
N THR A 121 3.64 -0.20 -6.00
CA THR A 121 4.58 -1.28 -5.67
C THR A 121 5.95 -0.94 -6.26
N CYS A 122 7.00 -1.00 -5.44
CA CYS A 122 8.37 -0.76 -5.89
C CYS A 122 9.27 -1.95 -5.55
N GLU A 123 10.01 -2.43 -6.54
CA GLU A 123 10.94 -3.55 -6.44
C GLU A 123 12.37 -3.02 -6.50
N SER A 124 13.16 -3.32 -5.47
CA SER A 124 14.57 -2.94 -5.36
C SER A 124 15.45 -4.04 -5.96
N ASN A 125 16.27 -3.70 -6.95
CA ASN A 125 17.23 -4.62 -7.56
C ASN A 125 18.57 -3.94 -7.83
N GLU A 126 19.61 -4.73 -8.11
CA GLU A 126 20.95 -4.21 -8.38
C GLU A 126 21.01 -3.34 -9.66
N ALA A 127 20.10 -3.56 -10.60
CA ALA A 127 19.99 -2.78 -11.83
C ALA A 127 19.22 -1.45 -11.65
N GLY A 128 18.61 -1.21 -10.49
CA GLY A 128 17.82 -0.02 -10.19
C GLY A 128 16.56 -0.32 -9.39
N ILE A 129 15.60 0.60 -9.46
CA ILE A 129 14.26 0.41 -8.92
C ILE A 129 13.25 0.33 -10.05
N ILE A 130 12.24 -0.51 -9.87
CA ILE A 130 11.07 -0.59 -10.73
C ILE A 130 9.86 -0.28 -9.87
N CYS A 131 9.15 0.79 -10.18
CA CYS A 131 7.91 1.15 -9.49
C CYS A 131 6.74 1.06 -10.45
N ARG A 132 5.66 0.43 -9.99
CA ARG A 132 4.42 0.23 -10.74
C ARG A 132 3.24 0.73 -9.94
N ARG A 133 2.22 1.16 -10.67
CA ARG A 133 0.88 1.43 -10.19
C ARG A 133 -0.06 0.34 -10.69
N ASP A 134 -1.14 0.09 -9.96
CA ASP A 134 -2.09 -1.00 -10.24
C ASP A 134 -2.71 -0.96 -11.66
N ASP A 135 -2.73 0.19 -12.33
CA ASP A 135 -3.22 0.33 -13.70
C ASP A 135 -2.15 0.09 -14.79
N GLY A 136 -0.98 -0.39 -14.40
CA GLY A 136 0.14 -0.70 -15.30
C GLY A 136 1.09 0.47 -15.54
N ALA A 137 0.73 1.70 -15.17
CA ALA A 137 1.64 2.83 -15.27
C ALA A 137 2.82 2.66 -14.32
N GLY A 138 4.00 3.14 -14.70
CA GLY A 138 5.19 2.95 -13.89
C GLY A 138 6.43 3.62 -14.42
N PHE A 139 7.54 3.32 -13.76
CA PHE A 139 8.85 3.70 -14.22
C PHE A 139 9.93 2.74 -13.71
N GLN A 140 11.07 2.81 -14.37
CA GLN A 140 12.33 2.22 -13.92
C GLN A 140 13.38 3.31 -13.85
N MET A 141 14.21 3.29 -12.82
CA MET A 141 15.33 4.24 -12.72
C MET A 141 16.60 3.63 -12.14
N SER A 142 17.73 4.07 -12.69
CA SER A 142 19.08 3.78 -12.22
C SER A 142 20.07 4.78 -12.80
N ARG A 143 21.38 4.60 -12.53
CA ARG A 143 22.43 5.40 -13.19
C ARG A 143 22.40 5.30 -14.72
N ARG A 144 21.89 4.19 -15.28
CA ARG A 144 21.80 4.00 -16.73
C ARG A 144 20.73 4.87 -17.38
N GLY A 145 19.70 5.27 -16.64
CA GLY A 145 18.64 6.12 -17.17
C GLY A 145 17.33 5.98 -16.42
N VAL A 146 16.31 6.60 -16.98
CA VAL A 146 14.92 6.54 -16.52
C VAL A 146 14.03 6.16 -17.70
N THR A 147 13.16 5.17 -17.51
CA THR A 147 12.15 4.75 -18.49
C THR A 147 10.78 4.82 -17.84
N LEU A 148 9.81 5.38 -18.56
CA LEU A 148 8.41 5.42 -18.14
C LEU A 148 7.64 4.33 -18.89
N SER A 149 6.63 3.75 -18.26
CA SER A 149 5.75 2.71 -18.83
C SER A 149 4.29 3.04 -18.57
#